data_AF-A0A3D0SVH6-F1
#
_entry.id   AF-A0A3D0SVH6-F1
#
_cell.length_a   1.000
_cell.length_b   1.000
_cell.length_c   1.000
_cell.angle_alpha   90.00
_cell.angle_beta   90.00
_cell.angle_gamma   90.00
#
_symmetry.space_group_name_H-M   'P 1'
#
loop_
_entity.id
_entity.type
_entity.pdbx_description
1 polymer ?
#
loop_
_entity_poly.entity_id
_entity_poly.type
_entity_poly.pdbx_seq_one_letter_code
_entity_poly.pdbx_strand_id
1 'polypeptide(L)'
;MHANETNEIITLFTYRYLLDEPQPPHDFKQDIEDIRVFPERLEVSHIDEWRSYIRRYINRNKLSDKELETLTERLNIPEVSEEYQYLKSIVITALKINDSPDVKVINTPLKDYLNKLINM
;
A
#
# COMPACT_ATOMS: atom_id res chain seq x y z
N MET A 1 11.52 -12.22 1.08
CA MET A 1 10.09 -12.55 1.23
C MET A 1 9.76 -13.81 0.43
N HIS A 2 8.79 -14.62 0.87
CA HIS A 2 8.32 -15.77 0.06
C HIS A 2 7.28 -15.31 -0.98
N ALA A 3 7.18 -15.98 -2.13
CA ALA A 3 6.22 -15.60 -3.19
C ALA A 3 4.75 -15.52 -2.71
N ASN A 4 4.41 -16.27 -1.66
CA ASN A 4 3.09 -16.25 -1.04
C ASN A 4 2.78 -14.92 -0.32
N GLU A 5 3.79 -14.35 0.33
CA GLU A 5 3.68 -13.10 1.09
C GLU A 5 3.62 -11.88 0.15
N THR A 6 4.34 -11.91 -0.98
CA THR A 6 4.17 -10.92 -2.06
C THR A 6 2.73 -10.88 -2.54
N ASN A 7 2.13 -12.04 -2.78
CA ASN A 7 0.75 -12.12 -3.26
C ASN A 7 -0.23 -11.57 -2.21
N GLU A 8 -0.02 -11.88 -0.92
CA GLU A 8 -0.85 -11.35 0.17
C GLU A 8 -0.80 -9.81 0.24
N ILE A 9 0.40 -9.23 0.16
CA ILE A 9 0.57 -7.77 0.20
C ILE A 9 -0.08 -7.10 -1.02
N ILE A 10 0.05 -7.71 -2.20
CA ILE A 10 -0.62 -7.21 -3.40
C ILE A 10 -2.15 -7.30 -3.25
N THR A 11 -2.69 -8.38 -2.69
CA THR A 11 -4.12 -8.49 -2.39
C THR A 11 -4.58 -7.41 -1.41
N LEU A 12 -3.81 -7.14 -0.35
CA LEU A 12 -4.10 -6.06 0.59
C LEU A 12 -4.09 -4.69 -0.10
N PHE A 13 -3.07 -4.42 -0.92
CA PHE A 13 -3.01 -3.21 -1.73
C PHE A 13 -4.23 -3.07 -2.64
N THR A 14 -4.62 -4.14 -3.34
CA THR A 14 -5.79 -4.12 -4.24
C THR A 14 -7.06 -3.74 -3.49
N TYR A 15 -7.33 -4.36 -2.34
CA TYR A 15 -8.50 -4.02 -1.55
C TYR A 15 -8.41 -2.60 -0.97
N ARG A 16 -7.24 -2.17 -0.49
CA ARG A 16 -7.06 -0.81 0.01
C ARG A 16 -7.33 0.23 -1.06
N TYR A 17 -6.89 0.01 -2.30
CA TYR A 17 -7.14 0.89 -3.44
C TYR A 17 -8.64 0.95 -3.79
N LEU A 18 -9.29 -0.21 -3.89
CA LEU A 18 -10.70 -0.30 -4.29
C LEU A 18 -11.68 0.24 -3.25
N LEU A 19 -11.31 0.14 -1.98
CA LEU A 19 -12.07 0.62 -0.82
C LEU A 19 -11.68 2.04 -0.40
N ASP A 20 -10.79 2.70 -1.14
CA ASP A 20 -10.33 4.03 -0.78
C ASP A 20 -11.50 5.01 -0.79
N GLU A 21 -11.74 5.62 0.37
CA GLU A 21 -12.62 6.76 0.51
C GLU A 21 -11.72 7.97 0.78
N PRO A 22 -11.75 9.03 -0.06
CA PRO A 22 -10.97 10.22 0.18
C PRO A 22 -11.36 10.82 1.54
N GLN A 23 -10.44 10.80 2.50
CA GLN A 23 -10.67 11.34 3.84
C GLN A 23 -9.53 12.29 4.21
N PRO A 24 -9.71 13.61 4.03
CA PRO A 24 -8.71 14.59 4.42
C PRO A 24 -8.29 14.41 5.89
N PRO A 25 -6.98 14.43 6.20
CA PRO A 25 -5.88 14.82 5.31
C PRO A 25 -5.27 13.68 4.48
N HIS A 26 -5.78 12.46 4.55
CA HIS A 26 -5.20 11.29 3.86
C HIS A 26 -5.50 11.27 2.36
N ASP A 27 -4.44 11.10 1.58
CA ASP A 27 -4.47 10.88 0.14
C ASP A 27 -3.72 9.58 -0.14
N PHE A 28 -4.48 8.51 -0.42
CA PHE A 28 -3.91 7.20 -0.67
C PHE A 28 -2.92 7.21 -1.83
N LYS A 29 -3.20 7.98 -2.88
CA LYS A 29 -2.30 8.05 -4.05
C LYS A 29 -0.97 8.67 -3.66
N GLN A 30 -1.00 9.75 -2.88
CA GLN A 30 0.23 10.37 -2.37
C GLN A 30 0.98 9.43 -1.42
N ASP A 31 0.28 8.72 -0.55
CA ASP A 31 0.89 7.74 0.37
C ASP A 31 1.64 6.65 -0.42
N ILE A 32 1.07 6.16 -1.53
CA ILE A 32 1.76 5.21 -2.40
C ILE A 32 2.92 5.85 -3.16
N GLU A 33 2.79 7.09 -3.64
CA GLU A 33 3.91 7.79 -4.30
C GLU A 33 5.10 7.99 -3.36
N ASP A 34 4.85 8.27 -2.08
CA ASP A 34 5.89 8.39 -1.05
C ASP A 34 6.67 7.09 -0.85
N ILE A 35 6.06 5.92 -1.07
CA ILE A 35 6.74 4.61 -1.02
C ILE A 35 7.86 4.51 -2.06
N ARG A 36 7.80 5.25 -3.17
CA ARG A 36 8.91 5.28 -4.15
C ARG A 36 10.19 5.85 -3.56
N VAL A 37 10.04 6.79 -2.63
CA VAL A 37 11.15 7.50 -1.96
C VAL A 37 11.52 6.78 -0.66
N PHE A 38 10.54 6.21 0.02
CA PHE A 38 10.68 5.54 1.31
C PHE A 38 10.12 4.11 1.27
N PRO A 39 10.73 3.19 0.52
CA PRO A 39 10.20 1.84 0.30
C PRO A 39 10.04 1.04 1.60
N GLU A 40 10.84 1.34 2.63
CA GLU A 40 10.73 0.71 3.94
C GLU A 40 9.38 0.95 4.62
N ARG A 41 8.68 2.05 4.31
CA ARG A 41 7.37 2.37 4.91
C ARG A 41 6.31 1.34 4.56
N LEU A 42 6.48 0.62 3.45
CA LEU A 42 5.59 -0.46 3.07
C LEU A 42 5.50 -1.53 4.18
N GLU A 43 6.65 -1.97 4.68
CA GLU A 43 6.74 -2.98 5.73
C GLU A 43 6.57 -2.40 7.13
N VAL A 44 7.08 -1.19 7.37
CA VAL A 44 7.06 -0.58 8.71
C VAL A 44 5.65 -0.16 9.14
N SER A 45 4.80 0.30 8.21
CA SER A 45 3.50 0.88 8.59
C SER A 45 2.34 0.55 7.65
N HIS A 46 2.54 0.57 6.33
CA HIS A 46 1.40 0.53 5.40
C HIS A 46 0.67 -0.82 5.39
N ILE A 47 1.36 -1.95 5.47
CA ILE A 47 0.70 -3.28 5.47
C ILE A 47 -0.28 -3.41 6.65
N ASP A 48 0.13 -3.02 7.86
CA ASP A 48 -0.72 -3.09 9.05
C ASP A 48 -1.86 -2.08 9.01
N GLU A 49 -1.60 -0.88 8.49
CA GLU A 49 -2.60 0.15 8.27
C GLU A 49 -3.69 -0.32 7.29
N TRP A 50 -3.29 -0.88 6.14
CA TRP A 50 -4.20 -1.39 5.11
C TRP A 50 -5.05 -2.52 5.64
N ARG A 51 -4.43 -3.51 6.31
CA ARG A 51 -5.14 -4.63 6.94
C ARG A 51 -6.19 -4.12 7.94
N SER A 52 -5.82 -3.14 8.76
CA SER A 52 -6.71 -2.54 9.75
C SER A 52 -7.85 -1.76 9.10
N TYR A 53 -7.56 -0.98 8.06
CA TYR A 53 -8.56 -0.22 7.31
C TYR A 53 -9.58 -1.15 6.65
N ILE A 54 -9.11 -2.14 5.88
CA ILE A 54 -9.97 -3.10 5.17
C ILE A 54 -10.91 -3.80 6.15
N ARG A 55 -10.37 -4.30 7.28
CA ARG A 55 -11.18 -4.95 8.32
C ARG A 55 -12.27 -4.02 8.88
N ARG A 56 -11.93 -2.77 9.18
CA ARG A 56 -12.90 -1.77 9.66
C ARG A 56 -13.96 -1.48 8.61
N TYR A 57 -13.55 -1.33 7.35
CA TYR A 57 -14.45 -1.03 6.24
C TYR A 57 -15.48 -2.13 6.02
N ILE A 58 -15.01 -3.38 5.90
CA ILE A 58 -15.88 -4.56 5.71
C ILE A 58 -16.89 -4.66 6.86
N ASN A 59 -16.44 -4.54 8.10
CA ASN A 59 -17.31 -4.65 9.27
C ASN A 59 -18.35 -3.52 9.35
N ARG A 60 -17.94 -2.28 9.03
CA ARG A 60 -18.83 -1.11 9.05
C ARG A 60 -19.91 -1.20 7.99
N ASN A 61 -19.52 -1.60 6.78
CA ASN A 61 -20.42 -1.66 5.62
C ASN A 61 -21.11 -3.02 5.45
N LYS A 62 -20.77 -4.01 6.29
CA LYS A 62 -21.28 -5.38 6.26
C LYS A 62 -21.15 -6.03 4.87
N LEU A 63 -20.01 -5.80 4.22
CA LEU A 63 -19.76 -6.35 2.89
C LEU A 63 -19.72 -7.87 2.95
N SER A 64 -20.46 -8.50 2.05
CA SER A 64 -20.39 -9.92 1.76
C SER A 64 -19.22 -10.25 0.84
N ASP A 65 -18.82 -11.52 0.82
CA ASP A 65 -17.76 -12.00 -0.08
C ASP A 65 -18.08 -11.70 -1.55
N LYS A 66 -19.35 -11.82 -1.94
CA LYS A 66 -19.81 -11.49 -3.29
C LYS A 66 -19.60 -10.00 -3.61
N GLU A 67 -19.89 -9.10 -2.68
CA GLU A 67 -19.67 -7.66 -2.89
C GLU A 67 -18.17 -7.34 -3.02
N LEU A 68 -17.32 -8.04 -2.26
CA LEU A 68 -15.87 -7.92 -2.38
C LEU A 68 -15.35 -8.41 -3.74
N GLU A 69 -15.92 -9.48 -4.28
CA GLU A 69 -15.61 -9.95 -5.64
C GLU A 69 -16.01 -8.90 -6.68
N THR A 70 -17.23 -8.34 -6.60
CA THR A 70 -17.71 -7.32 -7.55
C THR A 70 -16.84 -6.05 -7.53
N LEU A 71 -16.23 -5.70 -6.38
CA LEU A 71 -15.32 -4.55 -6.32
C LEU A 71 -14.13 -4.69 -7.26
N THR A 72 -13.63 -5.91 -7.45
CA THR A 72 -12.49 -6.16 -8.35
C THR A 72 -12.84 -5.93 -9.81
N GLU A 73 -14.12 -5.99 -10.17
CA GLU A 73 -14.58 -5.66 -11.53
C GLU A 73 -14.36 -4.18 -11.88
N ARG A 74 -14.26 -3.29 -10.89
CA ARG A 74 -13.92 -1.87 -11.12
C ARG A 74 -12.55 -1.72 -11.77
N LEU A 75 -11.64 -2.68 -11.59
CA LEU A 75 -10.33 -2.70 -12.24
C LEU A 75 -10.42 -2.96 -13.75
N ASN A 76 -11.57 -3.35 -14.29
CA ASN A 76 -11.78 -3.49 -15.73
C ASN A 76 -12.07 -2.15 -16.42
N ILE A 77 -12.35 -1.09 -15.65
CA ILE A 77 -12.52 0.26 -16.18
C ILE A 77 -11.14 0.79 -16.61
N PRO A 78 -10.92 1.22 -17.87
CA PRO A 78 -9.60 1.56 -18.38
C PRO A 78 -8.82 2.57 -17.53
N GLU A 79 -9.48 3.66 -17.12
CA GLU A 79 -8.84 4.73 -16.34
C GLU A 79 -8.44 4.26 -14.94
N VAL A 80 -9.31 3.45 -14.30
CA VAL A 80 -9.04 2.86 -12.98
C VAL A 80 -7.93 1.83 -13.09
N SER A 81 -7.94 1.02 -14.14
CA SER A 81 -6.91 0.03 -14.42
C SER A 81 -5.54 0.69 -14.59
N GLU A 82 -5.46 1.76 -15.36
CA GLU A 82 -4.20 2.44 -15.64
C GLU A 82 -3.56 2.99 -14.35
N GLU A 83 -4.32 3.72 -13.55
CA GLU A 83 -3.84 4.22 -12.26
C GLU A 83 -3.48 3.09 -11.30
N TYR A 84 -4.32 2.06 -11.20
CA TYR A 84 -4.06 0.90 -10.37
C TYR A 84 -2.75 0.21 -10.77
N GLN A 85 -2.50 -0.05 -12.05
CA GLN A 85 -1.28 -0.71 -12.50
C GLN A 85 -0.05 0.14 -12.22
N TYR A 86 -0.16 1.46 -12.38
CA TYR A 86 0.90 2.40 -12.03
C TYR A 86 1.23 2.32 -10.53
N LEU A 87 0.24 2.47 -9.65
CA LEU A 87 0.45 2.42 -8.20
C LEU A 87 0.92 1.03 -7.74
N LYS A 88 0.37 -0.04 -8.32
CA LYS A 88 0.82 -1.42 -8.08
C LYS A 88 2.30 -1.61 -8.41
N SER A 89 2.78 -0.98 -9.50
CA SER A 89 4.18 -1.09 -9.90
C SER A 89 5.14 -0.51 -8.85
N ILE A 90 4.71 0.54 -8.13
CA ILE A 90 5.46 1.14 -7.03
C ILE A 90 5.57 0.15 -5.87
N VAL A 91 4.45 -0.45 -5.45
CA VAL A 91 4.42 -1.44 -4.36
C VAL A 91 5.31 -2.63 -4.70
N ILE A 92 5.22 -3.18 -5.91
CA ILE A 92 6.07 -4.28 -6.37
C ILE A 92 7.55 -3.89 -6.32
N THR A 93 7.89 -2.66 -6.72
CA THR A 93 9.28 -2.19 -6.73
C THR A 93 9.80 -2.03 -5.30
N ALA A 94 8.99 -1.49 -4.39
CA ALA A 94 9.36 -1.35 -2.98
C ALA A 94 9.58 -2.71 -2.31
N LEU A 95 8.72 -3.71 -2.56
CA LEU A 95 8.92 -5.07 -2.08
C LEU A 95 10.26 -5.66 -2.55
N LYS A 96 10.60 -5.47 -3.84
CA LYS A 96 11.90 -5.90 -4.38
C LYS A 96 13.08 -5.18 -3.73
N ILE A 97 12.93 -3.89 -3.42
CA ILE A 97 13.97 -3.10 -2.76
C ILE A 97 14.20 -3.60 -1.33
N ASN A 98 13.13 -3.76 -0.55
CA ASN A 98 13.22 -4.20 0.84
C ASN A 98 13.76 -5.63 0.96
N ASP A 99 13.45 -6.50 -0.01
CA ASP A 99 13.98 -7.86 -0.09
C ASP A 99 15.42 -7.97 -0.58
N SER A 100 15.96 -6.92 -1.20
CA SER A 100 17.26 -7.01 -1.84
C SER A 100 18.38 -6.96 -0.81
N PRO A 101 19.27 -7.98 -0.75
CA PRO A 101 20.43 -7.95 0.15
C PRO A 101 21.45 -6.89 -0.25
N ASP A 102 21.41 -6.42 -1.51
CA ASP A 102 22.34 -5.46 -2.10
C ASP A 102 21.86 -4.01 -2.00
N VAL A 103 20.58 -3.79 -1.68
CA VAL A 103 20.01 -2.44 -1.55
C VAL A 103 20.03 -2.05 -0.08
N LYS A 104 21.09 -1.35 0.34
CA LYS A 104 21.05 -0.61 1.61
C LYS A 104 20.24 0.66 1.40
N VAL A 105 19.12 0.79 2.10
CA VAL A 105 18.42 2.07 2.15
C VAL A 105 19.38 3.10 2.74
N ILE A 106 19.78 4.07 1.92
CA ILE A 106 20.75 5.08 2.31
C ILE A 106 20.05 6.00 3.32
N ASN A 107 20.47 5.94 4.58
CA ASN A 107 20.08 6.92 5.58
C ASN A 107 20.73 8.25 5.19
N THR A 108 19.94 9.11 4.55
CA THR A 108 20.34 10.50 4.33
C THR A 108 20.26 11.26 5.64
N PRO A 109 21.00 12.37 5.80
CA PRO A 109 20.88 13.24 6.98
C PRO A 109 19.43 13.70 7.23
N LEU A 110 18.63 13.86 6.16
CA LEU A 110 17.21 14.17 6.25
C LEU A 110 16.41 13.00 6.82
N LYS A 111 16.66 11.77 6.38
CA LYS A 111 15.98 10.57 6.89
C LYS A 111 16.29 10.34 8.37
N ASP A 112 17.55 10.54 8.78
CA ASP A 112 17.94 10.45 10.19
C ASP A 112 17.27 11.52 11.05
N TYR A 113 17.13 12.73 10.53
CA TYR A 113 16.40 13.80 11.20
C TYR A 113 14.91 13.47 11.37
N LEU A 114 14.25 12.98 10.32
CA LEU A 114 12.84 12.57 10.38
C LEU A 114 12.62 11.42 11.37
N ASN A 115 13.51 10.43 11.37
CA ASN A 115 13.44 9.30 12.32
C ASN A 115 13.60 9.75 13.78
N LYS A 116 14.41 10.76 14.06
CA LYS A 116 14.52 11.34 15.41
C LYS A 116 13.24 12.03 15.85
N LEU A 117 12.55 12.71 14.94
CA LEU A 117 11.30 13.42 15.24
C LEU A 117 10.14 12.46 15.50
N ILE A 118 10.08 11.33 14.79
CA ILE A 118 9.00 10.33 14.92
C ILE A 118 9.15 9.48 16.21
N ASN A 119 10.38 9.28 16.68
CA ASN A 119 10.67 8.45 17.87
C ASN A 119 10.87 9.27 19.16
N MET A 120 10.46 10.54 19.18
CA MET A 120 10.34 11.37 20.40
C MET A 120 8.96 11.17 21.04
#